data_AF-A0A3G9JDB1-F1
#
_entry.id   AF-A0A3G9JDB1-F1
#
_cell.length_a   1.000
_cell.length_b   1.000
_cell.length_c   1.000
_cell.angle_alpha   90.00
_cell.angle_beta   90.00
_cell.angle_gamma   90.00
#
_symmetry.space_group_name_H-M   'P 1'
#
loop_
_entity.id
_entity.type
_entity.pdbx_description
1 polymer ?
#
loop_
_entity_poly.entity_id
_entity_poly.type
_entity_poly.pdbx_seq_one_letter_code
_entity_poly.pdbx_strand_id
1 'polypeptide(L)'
;MKPSISELRGYLDSLSFFSNLPYEEVNFVHSAMEFVVHEQQDFIIQKGEQGDACYFIYDGHVEIVSQDLIGLETVLAQLGVGRIFGEVTLHRDTIRKTSVRAKSKVQLLKINHISFDKMSTISPHFFNQLVDFSLNRQKTTFIRLASIFARLPEDIIESLAQQSSYQQLPENKTIIKEGDYGHNFYMVISGNLQVSRNDIVVESLQKGDFFGEYGLLRSQQEPLTIRNLGRCELLVLPRESFHKVLENQTMLRTQFEEIIKIRNNETYHNDKNNIIPHSEMPLIEGGKKRKHWIITIAGTIFYSILAYACIKFENDILLVLAIIIGSFVGPIAFVNYVHVKNILGNQPYIIMLLFSLTALVGIPLAYQLEGLDYLTSNNTYASSLITALIEEPSKLLLVIWLIKRKRTRFLMDSVVYGAAAGMGFAAFECIIYGLNNMHDPGQALSVILFRALLTPFGHGTWTAIATAGIWQLYLNKRFLLCSVLIIIAIELHMVWNLQLISSKFHILQMLAVGVISLFLLRTIIRKGISDERKSIVFLNPELLKVQGSFTYMKCNNCLSELPFGSHYCPRCAQAMRVKE
;
A
#
# COMPACT_ATOMS: atom_id res chain seq x y z
N MET A 1 18.48 36.26 35.55
CA MET A 1 19.57 37.20 35.24
C MET A 1 20.39 36.60 34.10
N LYS A 2 20.81 37.40 33.12
CA LYS A 2 21.73 36.96 32.07
C LYS A 2 23.09 36.62 32.71
N PRO A 3 23.74 35.50 32.34
CA PRO A 3 25.05 35.14 32.90
C PRO A 3 26.09 36.24 32.64
N SER A 4 27.04 36.39 33.56
CA SER A 4 28.18 37.28 33.41
C SER A 4 29.05 36.88 32.21
N ILE A 5 29.85 37.81 31.68
CA ILE A 5 30.76 37.51 30.56
C ILE A 5 31.72 36.35 30.90
N SER A 6 32.18 36.27 32.15
CA SER A 6 33.04 35.18 32.64
C SER A 6 32.32 33.83 32.66
N GLU A 7 31.06 33.78 33.13
CA GLU A 7 30.25 32.55 33.13
C GLU A 7 29.88 32.13 31.71
N LEU A 8 29.51 33.09 30.86
CA LEU A 8 29.21 32.86 29.46
C LEU A 8 30.44 32.33 28.72
N ARG A 9 31.64 32.87 29.00
CA ARG A 9 32.88 32.41 28.37
C ARG A 9 33.16 30.94 28.69
N GLY A 10 33.06 30.53 29.96
CA GLY A 10 33.23 29.13 30.35
C GLY A 10 32.23 28.19 29.65
N TYR A 11 30.99 28.64 29.46
CA TYR A 11 29.98 27.91 28.70
C TYR A 11 30.27 27.89 27.18
N LEU A 12 30.61 29.02 26.57
CA LEU A 12 30.92 29.12 25.13
C LEU A 12 32.18 28.32 24.77
N ASP A 13 33.20 28.31 25.63
CA ASP A 13 34.40 27.49 25.43
C ASP A 13 34.08 25.98 25.49
N SER A 14 33.00 25.58 26.18
CA SER A 14 32.50 24.20 26.18
C SER A 14 31.73 23.82 24.90
N LEU A 15 31.33 24.80 24.10
CA LEU A 15 30.65 24.59 22.82
C LEU A 15 31.68 24.41 21.71
N SER A 16 31.59 23.29 20.99
CA SER A 16 32.48 23.00 19.85
C SER A 16 32.48 24.08 18.77
N PHE A 17 31.38 24.84 18.63
CA PHE A 17 31.23 25.93 17.65
C PHE A 17 31.97 27.21 18.03
N PHE A 18 32.17 27.43 19.33
CA PHE A 18 32.76 28.67 19.87
C PHE A 18 34.08 28.41 20.58
N SER A 19 34.65 27.21 20.41
CA SER A 19 35.96 26.89 20.96
C SER A 19 37.01 27.84 20.37
N ASN A 20 37.80 28.46 21.25
CA ASN A 20 38.88 29.38 20.89
C ASN A 20 38.44 30.69 20.21
N LEU A 21 37.23 31.18 20.48
CA LEU A 21 36.89 32.55 20.08
C LEU A 21 37.82 33.57 20.76
N PRO A 22 38.34 34.57 20.02
CA PRO A 22 38.98 35.75 20.61
C PRO A 22 38.07 36.45 21.63
N TYR A 23 38.67 37.08 22.64
CA TYR A 23 37.92 37.76 23.71
C TYR A 23 36.96 38.86 23.19
N GLU A 24 37.36 39.55 22.12
CA GLU A 24 36.53 40.57 21.46
C GLU A 24 35.28 39.94 20.82
N GLU A 25 35.40 38.73 20.25
CA GLU A 25 34.26 37.99 19.69
C GLU A 25 33.33 37.49 20.80
N VAL A 26 33.86 37.03 21.92
CA VAL A 26 33.05 36.61 23.09
C VAL A 26 32.24 37.77 23.67
N ASN A 27 32.81 38.97 23.76
CA ASN A 27 32.09 40.17 24.21
C ASN A 27 30.97 40.55 23.24
N PHE A 28 31.23 40.44 21.93
CA PHE A 28 30.20 40.67 20.92
C PHE A 28 29.06 39.64 21.05
N VAL A 29 29.39 38.35 21.15
CA VAL A 29 28.42 37.27 21.35
C VAL A 29 27.60 37.49 22.62
N HIS A 30 28.23 37.86 23.74
CA HIS A 30 27.53 38.21 24.97
C HIS A 30 26.59 39.38 24.74
N SER A 31 27.02 40.46 24.10
CA SER A 31 26.17 41.63 23.83
C SER A 31 24.98 41.32 22.91
N ALA A 32 25.17 40.39 21.97
CA ALA A 32 24.21 40.04 20.93
C ALA A 32 23.16 39.00 21.35
N MET A 33 23.47 38.20 22.38
CA MET A 33 22.57 37.16 22.91
C MET A 33 21.54 37.72 23.89
N GLU A 34 20.28 37.31 23.76
CA GLU A 34 19.21 37.56 24.73
C GLU A 34 19.01 36.33 25.62
N PHE A 35 18.83 36.52 26.93
CA PHE A 35 18.58 35.40 27.85
C PHE A 35 17.09 35.18 28.04
N VAL A 36 16.58 34.00 27.70
CA VAL A 36 15.15 33.65 27.71
C VAL A 36 14.92 32.40 28.54
N VAL A 37 13.80 32.34 29.26
CA VAL A 37 13.43 31.19 30.11
C VAL A 37 12.06 30.69 29.67
N HIS A 38 11.93 29.38 29.56
CA HIS A 38 10.68 28.68 29.24
C HIS A 38 10.40 27.62 30.30
N GLU A 39 9.12 27.45 30.64
CA GLU A 39 8.67 26.42 31.56
C GLU A 39 8.47 25.08 30.84
N GLN A 40 8.32 24.00 31.60
CA GLN A 40 8.11 22.67 31.04
C GLN A 40 6.84 22.62 30.19
N GLN A 41 6.89 21.91 29.05
CA GLN A 41 5.85 21.80 28.01
C GLN A 41 5.67 23.04 27.12
N ASP A 42 6.34 24.16 27.38
CA ASP A 42 6.28 25.32 26.49
C ASP A 42 6.79 24.97 25.10
N PHE A 43 6.07 25.40 24.06
CA PHE A 43 6.56 25.39 22.69
C PHE A 43 7.41 26.65 22.45
N ILE A 44 8.72 26.44 22.32
CA ILE A 44 9.69 27.51 22.07
C ILE A 44 9.71 27.88 20.58
N ILE A 45 9.48 26.89 19.71
CA ILE A 45 9.32 27.05 18.26
C ILE A 45 8.11 26.21 17.84
N GLN A 46 7.23 26.76 17.01
CA GLN A 46 6.19 25.98 16.35
C GLN A 46 6.47 25.81 14.86
N LYS A 47 6.25 24.60 14.35
CA LYS A 47 6.30 24.30 12.91
C LYS A 47 5.34 25.23 12.16
N GLY A 48 5.82 25.82 11.07
CA GLY A 48 5.06 26.72 10.20
C GLY A 48 5.31 28.21 10.48
N GLU A 49 5.84 28.58 11.64
CA GLU A 49 6.20 29.96 11.96
C GLU A 49 7.39 30.45 11.12
N GLN A 50 7.51 31.76 10.94
CA GLN A 50 8.71 32.35 10.34
C GLN A 50 9.87 32.27 11.34
N GLY A 51 11.05 31.84 10.88
CA GLY A 51 12.21 31.71 11.76
C GLY A 51 13.09 32.95 11.77
N ASP A 52 13.21 33.61 12.92
CA ASP A 52 13.92 34.87 13.11
C ASP A 52 15.14 34.79 14.06
N ALA A 53 15.32 33.64 14.73
CA ALA A 53 16.35 33.44 15.74
C ALA A 53 16.85 31.98 15.86
N CYS A 54 18.02 31.78 16.45
CA CYS A 54 18.45 30.48 17.02
C CYS A 54 18.64 30.58 18.53
N TYR A 55 18.75 29.43 19.16
CA TYR A 55 18.78 29.27 20.61
C TYR A 55 19.89 28.30 21.00
N PHE A 56 20.70 28.68 21.98
CA PHE A 56 21.67 27.82 22.65
C PHE A 56 21.13 27.43 24.03
N ILE A 57 21.21 26.14 24.36
CA ILE A 57 20.66 25.61 25.62
C ILE A 57 21.67 25.81 26.74
N TYR A 58 21.44 26.83 27.56
CA TYR A 58 22.27 27.13 28.73
C TYR A 58 21.99 26.17 29.90
N ASP A 59 20.71 25.86 30.14
CA ASP A 59 20.28 24.90 31.17
C ASP A 59 18.97 24.22 30.75
N GLY A 60 18.75 22.98 31.19
CA GLY A 60 17.56 22.18 30.89
C GLY A 60 17.62 21.37 29.58
N HIS A 61 16.47 20.82 29.21
CA HIS A 61 16.32 19.92 28.05
C HIS A 61 15.12 20.31 27.19
N VAL A 62 15.27 20.16 25.88
CA VAL A 62 14.19 20.29 24.90
C VAL A 62 14.07 19.03 24.06
N GLU A 63 12.91 18.84 23.45
CA GLU A 63 12.71 17.87 22.39
C GLU A 63 12.30 18.57 21.10
N ILE A 64 12.87 18.10 19.99
CA ILE A 64 12.45 18.53 18.66
C ILE A 64 11.44 17.52 18.16
N VAL A 65 10.27 18.02 17.79
CA VAL A 65 9.17 17.20 17.31
C VAL A 65 8.71 17.69 15.95
N SER A 66 8.30 16.76 15.10
CA SER A 66 7.62 17.06 13.85
C SER A 66 6.68 15.91 13.50
N GLN A 67 6.04 16.00 12.35
CA GLN A 67 5.21 14.93 11.84
C GLN A 67 5.91 14.25 10.66
N ASP A 68 5.86 12.92 10.64
CA ASP A 68 6.29 12.14 9.48
C ASP A 68 5.31 12.28 8.30
N LEU A 69 5.56 11.58 7.21
CA LEU A 69 4.71 11.65 6.01
C LEU A 69 3.27 11.23 6.25
N ILE A 70 3.01 10.38 7.24
CA ILE A 70 1.66 9.88 7.58
C ILE A 70 1.04 10.64 8.77
N GLY A 71 1.65 11.75 9.19
CA GLY A 71 1.10 12.68 10.18
C GLY A 71 1.36 12.26 11.62
N LEU A 72 2.15 11.21 11.88
CA LEU A 72 2.50 10.79 13.23
C LEU A 72 3.56 11.72 13.81
N GLU A 73 3.31 12.19 15.04
CA GLU A 73 4.32 12.93 15.82
C GLU A 73 5.54 12.04 16.04
N THR A 74 6.70 12.55 15.62
CA THR A 74 7.99 11.90 15.74
C THR A 74 8.94 12.83 16.50
N VAL A 75 9.50 12.32 17.59
CA VAL A 75 10.60 12.98 18.29
C VAL A 75 11.87 12.77 17.48
N LEU A 76 12.43 13.85 16.95
CA LEU A 76 13.61 13.85 16.10
C LEU A 76 14.90 13.77 16.91
N ALA A 77 14.96 14.51 18.01
CA ALA A 77 16.09 14.50 18.93
C ALA A 77 15.68 15.11 20.28
N GLN A 78 16.41 14.74 21.33
CA GLN A 78 16.40 15.43 22.62
C GLN A 78 17.72 16.17 22.77
N LEU A 79 17.64 17.47 23.04
CA LEU A 79 18.80 18.32 23.18
C LEU A 79 18.90 18.81 24.62
N GLY A 80 20.09 18.67 25.21
CA GLY A 80 20.42 19.22 26.52
C GLY A 80 21.41 20.38 26.42
N VAL A 81 22.01 20.71 27.57
CA VAL A 81 23.00 21.77 27.72
C VAL A 81 24.09 21.69 26.65
N GLY A 82 24.42 22.83 26.07
CA GLY A 82 25.47 22.94 25.06
C GLY A 82 25.02 22.65 23.63
N ARG A 83 23.74 22.36 23.39
CA ARG A 83 23.20 22.13 22.04
C ARG A 83 22.47 23.37 21.51
N ILE A 84 22.33 23.44 20.18
CA ILE A 84 21.69 24.54 19.44
C ILE A 84 20.41 24.08 18.71
N PHE A 85 19.43 24.97 18.61
CA PHE A 85 18.28 24.78 17.72
C PHE A 85 17.78 26.08 17.09
N GLY A 86 17.06 25.95 15.97
CA GLY A 86 16.53 27.09 15.21
C GLY A 86 17.52 27.71 14.22
N GLU A 87 18.72 27.15 14.09
CA GLU A 87 19.80 27.61 13.20
C GLU A 87 19.48 27.46 11.70
N VAL A 88 18.58 26.54 11.35
CA VAL A 88 18.25 26.23 9.96
C VAL A 88 17.65 27.42 9.20
N THR A 89 16.85 28.25 9.89
CA THR A 89 16.19 29.41 9.28
C THR A 89 17.06 30.68 9.32
N LEU A 90 18.19 30.67 10.03
CA LEU A 90 19.06 31.84 10.12
C LEU A 90 19.86 32.12 8.85
N HIS A 91 19.98 31.14 7.96
CA HIS A 91 20.73 31.27 6.71
C HIS A 91 19.80 31.30 5.49
N ARG A 92 18.51 31.06 5.72
CA ARG A 92 17.50 30.90 4.68
C ARG A 92 16.21 31.45 5.24
N ASP A 93 15.74 32.56 4.67
CA ASP A 93 14.44 33.16 4.96
C ASP A 93 13.32 32.15 4.67
N THR A 94 13.03 31.32 5.67
CA THR A 94 12.22 30.12 5.55
C THR A 94 11.44 29.89 6.83
N ILE A 95 10.38 29.11 6.72
CA ILE A 95 9.56 28.72 7.86
C ILE A 95 10.22 27.62 8.69
N ARG A 96 9.88 27.58 9.97
CA ARG A 96 10.26 26.53 10.92
C ARG A 96 9.68 25.19 10.46
N LYS A 97 10.55 24.23 10.14
CA LYS A 97 10.14 22.89 9.66
C LYS A 97 9.75 21.93 10.78
N THR A 98 10.15 22.24 12.02
CA THR A 98 9.97 21.40 13.20
C THR A 98 9.58 22.28 14.39
N SER A 99 8.85 21.71 15.34
CA SER A 99 8.57 22.36 16.62
C SER A 99 9.65 21.99 17.65
N VAL A 100 9.84 22.84 18.65
CA VAL A 100 10.72 22.58 19.78
C VAL A 100 9.92 22.78 21.07
N ARG A 101 9.84 21.74 21.89
CA ARG A 101 9.09 21.70 23.14
C ARG A 101 10.04 21.54 24.32
N ALA A 102 9.83 22.33 25.37
CA ALA A 102 10.57 22.24 26.62
C ALA A 102 10.24 20.93 27.37
N LYS A 103 11.24 20.10 27.66
CA LYS A 103 11.07 18.87 28.46
C LYS A 103 11.23 19.10 29.96
N SER A 104 11.94 20.16 30.32
CA SER A 104 12.11 20.68 31.68
C SER A 104 11.90 22.20 31.61
N LYS A 105 12.02 22.90 32.74
CA LYS A 105 12.37 24.33 32.69
C LYS A 105 13.68 24.46 31.89
N VAL A 106 13.73 25.40 30.95
CA VAL A 106 14.88 25.59 30.04
C VAL A 106 15.31 27.04 30.06
N GLN A 107 16.61 27.26 30.10
CA GLN A 107 17.25 28.58 30.01
C GLN A 107 18.02 28.62 28.70
N LEU A 108 17.78 29.66 27.90
CA LEU A 108 18.25 29.77 26.53
C LEU A 108 18.99 31.08 26.30
N LEU A 109 20.01 31.02 25.44
CA LEU A 109 20.61 32.20 24.83
C LEU A 109 20.10 32.32 23.39
N LYS A 110 19.28 33.32 23.12
CA LYS A 110 18.66 33.61 21.83
C LYS A 110 19.53 34.57 21.02
N ILE A 111 19.79 34.26 19.76
CA ILE A 111 20.42 35.17 18.78
C ILE A 111 19.46 35.37 17.61
N ASN A 112 19.12 36.62 17.30
CA ASN A 112 18.29 36.96 16.14
C ASN A 112 19.11 37.01 14.84
N HIS A 113 18.44 37.02 13.69
CA HIS A 113 19.07 37.05 12.37
C HIS A 113 20.04 38.23 12.18
N ILE A 114 19.70 39.42 12.68
CA ILE A 114 20.54 40.63 12.55
C ILE A 114 21.87 40.47 13.29
N SER A 115 21.79 40.00 14.54
CA SER A 115 22.96 39.71 15.37
C SER A 115 23.77 38.56 14.78
N PHE A 116 23.10 37.57 14.21
CA PHE A 116 23.73 36.44 13.55
C PHE A 116 24.52 36.85 12.29
N ASP A 117 23.96 37.69 11.43
CA ASP A 117 24.63 38.20 10.24
C ASP A 117 25.90 38.98 10.59
N LYS A 118 25.83 39.83 11.62
CA LYS A 118 27.01 40.56 12.11
C LYS A 118 28.07 39.59 12.63
N MET A 119 27.66 38.57 13.39
CA MET A 119 28.57 37.53 13.89
C MET A 119 29.21 36.73 12.76
N SER A 120 28.48 36.45 11.67
CA SER A 120 29.03 35.75 10.49
C SER A 120 30.15 36.52 9.79
N THR A 121 30.08 37.86 9.83
CA THR A 121 31.11 38.73 9.26
C THR A 121 32.37 38.76 10.13
N ILE A 122 32.18 38.72 11.45
CA ILE A 122 33.27 38.76 12.44
C ILE A 122 33.99 37.42 12.50
N SER A 123 33.27 36.30 12.44
CA SER A 123 33.82 34.96 12.58
C SER A 123 33.34 34.03 11.45
N PRO A 124 33.98 34.07 10.27
CA PRO A 124 33.63 33.19 9.14
C PRO A 124 33.76 31.70 9.48
N HIS A 125 34.69 31.35 10.37
CA HIS A 125 34.89 29.97 10.81
C HIS A 125 33.66 29.41 11.55
N PHE A 126 33.15 30.17 12.52
CA PHE A 126 31.93 29.83 13.24
C PHE A 126 30.73 29.66 12.29
N PHE A 127 30.58 30.59 11.34
CA PHE A 127 29.50 30.53 10.37
C PHE A 127 29.55 29.25 9.51
N ASN A 128 30.72 28.90 8.97
CA ASN A 128 30.88 27.70 8.14
C ASN A 128 30.56 26.42 8.94
N GLN A 129 31.03 26.32 10.19
CA GLN A 129 30.71 25.18 11.05
C GLN A 129 29.21 25.05 11.35
N LEU A 130 28.53 26.18 11.58
CA LEU A 130 27.07 26.17 11.77
C LEU A 130 26.30 25.81 10.51
N VAL A 131 26.76 26.26 9.34
CA VAL A 131 26.16 25.87 8.04
C VAL A 131 26.27 24.36 7.85
N ASP A 132 27.45 23.78 8.06
CA ASP A 132 27.67 22.34 7.92
C ASP A 132 26.80 21.54 8.91
N PHE A 133 26.74 21.99 10.16
CA PHE A 133 25.87 21.40 11.18
C PHE A 133 24.39 21.47 10.79
N SER A 134 23.92 22.62 10.33
CA SER A 134 22.55 22.86 9.87
C SER A 134 22.19 21.98 8.67
N LEU A 135 23.10 21.86 7.70
CA LEU A 135 22.90 20.98 6.54
C LEU A 135 22.81 19.52 6.95
N ASN A 136 23.70 19.06 7.84
CA ASN A 136 23.67 17.68 8.34
C ASN A 136 22.35 17.40 9.09
N ARG A 137 21.91 18.32 9.95
CA ARG A 137 20.64 18.21 10.67
C ARG A 137 19.42 18.17 9.75
N GLN A 138 19.43 18.92 8.65
CA GLN A 138 18.37 18.86 7.64
C GLN A 138 18.30 17.48 6.99
N LYS A 139 19.45 16.86 6.68
CA LYS A 139 19.52 15.50 6.16
C LYS A 139 19.01 14.48 7.18
N THR A 140 19.48 14.51 8.44
CA THR A 140 19.01 13.58 9.48
C THR A 140 17.50 13.70 9.70
N THR A 141 16.98 14.94 9.75
CA THR A 141 15.54 15.21 9.87
C THR A 141 14.75 14.60 8.71
N PHE A 142 15.23 14.77 7.47
CA PHE A 142 14.57 14.18 6.30
C PHE A 142 14.60 12.64 6.35
N ILE A 143 15.76 12.05 6.65
CA ILE A 143 15.91 10.59 6.76
C ILE A 143 14.95 10.04 7.82
N ARG A 144 14.84 10.71 8.98
CA ARG A 144 13.96 10.31 10.09
C ARG A 144 12.46 10.44 9.79
N LEU A 145 12.03 11.45 9.03
CA LEU A 145 10.61 11.73 8.79
C LEU A 145 10.04 11.12 7.50
N ALA A 146 10.87 10.89 6.50
CA ALA A 146 10.38 10.66 5.14
C ALA A 146 11.13 9.57 4.38
N SER A 147 12.10 8.87 4.97
CA SER A 147 12.83 7.83 4.27
C SER A 147 12.55 6.43 4.82
N ILE A 148 12.87 5.41 4.03
CA ILE A 148 12.86 4.01 4.44
C ILE A 148 13.81 3.70 5.62
N PHE A 149 14.80 4.56 5.86
CA PHE A 149 15.73 4.44 6.98
C PHE A 149 15.21 5.07 8.28
N ALA A 150 13.97 5.57 8.30
CA ALA A 150 13.39 6.35 9.40
C ALA A 150 13.45 5.67 10.78
N ARG A 151 13.63 4.35 10.85
CA ARG A 151 13.65 3.57 12.10
C ARG A 151 15.04 3.05 12.49
N LEU A 152 16.09 3.45 11.78
CA LEU A 152 17.45 3.12 12.17
C LEU A 152 17.87 3.86 13.45
N PRO A 153 18.80 3.29 14.24
CA PRO A 153 19.49 3.97 15.33
C PRO A 153 20.02 5.36 14.91
N GLU A 154 20.06 6.31 15.85
CA GLU A 154 20.42 7.71 15.57
C GLU A 154 21.83 7.85 15.01
N ASP A 155 22.79 7.12 15.56
CA ASP A 155 24.18 7.07 15.09
C ASP A 155 24.29 6.63 13.62
N ILE A 156 23.45 5.68 13.19
CA ILE A 156 23.40 5.23 11.80
C ILE A 156 22.77 6.31 10.90
N ILE A 157 21.72 7.00 11.36
CA ILE A 157 21.12 8.11 10.60
C ILE A 157 22.09 9.28 10.46
N GLU A 158 22.81 9.64 11.53
CA GLU A 158 23.87 10.65 11.49
C GLU A 158 24.97 10.27 10.49
N SER A 159 25.41 9.01 10.51
CA SER A 159 26.40 8.49 9.56
C SER A 159 25.90 8.56 8.10
N LEU A 160 24.65 8.19 7.86
CA LEU A 160 24.00 8.29 6.55
C LEU A 160 23.87 9.75 6.07
N ALA A 161 23.52 10.66 6.97
CA ALA A 161 23.44 12.09 6.68
C ALA A 161 24.80 12.68 6.30
N GLN A 162 25.87 12.30 7.02
CA GLN A 162 27.23 12.75 6.72
C GLN A 162 27.73 12.24 5.37
N GLN A 163 27.42 10.98 5.03
CA GLN A 163 27.87 10.34 3.79
C GLN A 163 27.01 10.68 2.56
N SER A 164 25.85 11.31 2.77
CA SER A 164 24.96 11.71 1.67
C SER A 164 25.18 13.15 1.23
N SER A 165 24.83 13.45 -0.02
CA SER A 165 24.95 14.80 -0.59
C SER A 165 23.60 15.27 -1.16
N TYR A 166 23.37 16.58 -1.09
CA TYR A 166 22.23 17.20 -1.76
C TYR A 166 22.53 17.32 -3.25
N GLN A 167 21.55 16.97 -4.09
CA GLN A 167 21.62 17.19 -5.52
C GLN A 167 20.36 17.90 -6.01
N GLN A 168 20.55 19.10 -6.55
CA GLN A 168 19.53 19.81 -7.33
C GLN A 168 19.76 19.52 -8.81
N LEU A 169 18.67 19.32 -9.54
CA LEU A 169 18.72 18.93 -10.94
C LEU A 169 17.94 19.93 -11.80
N PRO A 170 18.43 20.27 -13.01
CA PRO A 170 17.65 21.04 -13.95
C PRO A 170 16.45 20.22 -14.43
N GLU A 171 15.42 20.91 -14.90
CA GLU A 171 14.25 20.30 -15.51
C GLU A 171 14.65 19.44 -16.72
N ASN A 172 13.91 18.35 -16.95
CA ASN A 172 14.11 17.37 -18.02
C ASN A 172 15.44 16.58 -17.97
N LYS A 173 16.23 16.72 -16.90
CA LYS A 173 17.44 15.91 -16.71
C LYS A 173 17.07 14.45 -16.41
N THR A 174 17.58 13.53 -17.22
CA THR A 174 17.58 12.09 -16.92
C THR A 174 18.63 11.81 -15.84
N ILE A 175 18.21 11.11 -14.79
CA ILE A 175 19.01 10.78 -13.60
C ILE A 175 19.55 9.36 -13.73
N ILE A 176 18.68 8.44 -14.10
CA ILE A 176 18.99 7.05 -14.43
C ILE A 176 18.35 6.77 -15.78
N LYS A 177 19.08 6.11 -16.69
CA LYS A 177 18.50 5.59 -17.93
C LYS A 177 18.37 4.08 -17.83
N GLU A 178 17.29 3.54 -18.38
CA GLU A 178 17.10 2.11 -18.54
C GLU A 178 18.30 1.50 -19.30
N GLY A 179 18.88 0.44 -18.74
CA GLY A 179 20.09 -0.20 -19.25
C GLY A 179 21.40 0.29 -18.62
N ASP A 180 21.40 1.40 -17.88
CA ASP A 180 22.61 1.89 -17.20
C ASP A 180 22.90 1.08 -15.93
N TYR A 181 24.16 1.03 -15.49
CA TYR A 181 24.49 0.46 -14.19
C TYR A 181 24.24 1.47 -13.07
N GLY A 182 23.52 1.03 -12.02
CA GLY A 182 23.25 1.86 -10.86
C GLY A 182 24.50 2.08 -9.99
N HIS A 183 24.79 3.34 -9.68
CA HIS A 183 25.97 3.73 -8.88
C HIS A 183 25.63 4.34 -7.52
N ASN A 184 24.44 4.91 -7.35
CA ASN A 184 24.02 5.58 -6.12
C ASN A 184 22.57 5.25 -5.80
N PHE A 185 22.24 5.39 -4.52
CA PHE A 185 20.87 5.37 -4.02
C PHE A 185 20.36 6.80 -3.88
N TYR A 186 19.10 7.05 -4.25
CA TYR A 186 18.54 8.39 -4.29
C TYR A 186 17.25 8.44 -3.47
N MET A 187 17.10 9.45 -2.61
CA MET A 187 15.86 9.75 -1.91
C MET A 187 15.30 11.09 -2.37
N VAL A 188 14.00 11.15 -2.63
CA VAL A 188 13.33 12.36 -3.10
C VAL A 188 12.96 13.24 -1.92
N ILE A 189 13.56 14.42 -1.82
CA ILE A 189 13.29 15.39 -0.74
C ILE A 189 12.11 16.28 -1.10
N SER A 190 12.07 16.74 -2.35
CA SER A 190 11.01 17.57 -2.90
C SER A 190 10.95 17.43 -4.42
N GLY A 191 9.82 17.80 -5.03
CA GLY A 191 9.57 17.69 -6.46
C GLY A 191 8.91 16.37 -6.89
N ASN A 192 8.73 16.24 -8.21
CA ASN A 192 8.13 15.08 -8.85
C ASN A 192 9.09 14.54 -9.92
N LEU A 193 9.39 13.25 -9.87
CA LEU A 193 10.15 12.54 -10.89
C LEU A 193 9.23 11.66 -11.71
N GLN A 194 9.49 11.55 -13.01
CA GLN A 194 8.83 10.61 -13.90
C GLN A 194 9.65 9.34 -14.01
N VAL A 195 8.96 8.20 -13.99
CA VAL A 195 9.54 6.89 -14.21
C VAL A 195 8.94 6.29 -15.47
N SER A 196 9.80 5.85 -16.39
CA SER A 196 9.39 5.22 -17.63
C SER A 196 10.10 3.89 -17.87
N ARG A 197 9.46 3.01 -18.65
CA ARG A 197 10.02 1.76 -19.16
C ARG A 197 9.72 1.69 -20.65
N ASN A 198 10.73 1.46 -21.49
CA ASN A 198 10.58 1.51 -22.95
C ASN A 198 9.85 2.80 -23.40
N ASP A 199 10.26 3.95 -22.84
CA ASP A 199 9.66 5.28 -23.05
C ASP A 199 8.19 5.45 -22.65
N ILE A 200 7.54 4.42 -22.10
CA ILE A 200 6.19 4.49 -21.56
C ILE A 200 6.26 4.90 -20.08
N VAL A 201 5.60 5.99 -19.72
CA VAL A 201 5.50 6.43 -18.32
C VAL A 201 4.72 5.39 -17.52
N VAL A 202 5.35 4.86 -16.47
CA VAL A 202 4.76 3.81 -15.62
C VAL A 202 4.38 4.33 -14.23
N GLU A 203 5.10 5.33 -13.71
CA GLU A 203 4.80 5.93 -12.40
C GLU A 203 5.47 7.31 -12.25
N SER A 204 5.15 7.98 -11.14
CA SER A 204 5.85 9.18 -10.67
C SER A 204 6.31 8.98 -9.22
N LEU A 205 7.46 9.56 -8.88
CA LEU A 205 8.03 9.56 -7.52
C LEU A 205 7.94 10.96 -6.93
N GLN A 206 7.64 11.03 -5.63
CA GLN A 206 7.49 12.29 -4.88
C GLN A 206 8.25 12.21 -3.55
N LYS A 207 8.18 13.28 -2.74
CA LYS A 207 8.83 13.36 -1.42
C LYS A 207 8.69 12.08 -0.60
N GLY A 208 9.82 11.48 -0.22
CA GLY A 208 9.92 10.25 0.57
C GLY A 208 9.93 8.94 -0.22
N ASP A 209 9.65 9.00 -1.53
CA ASP A 209 10.02 7.92 -2.43
C ASP A 209 11.55 7.93 -2.64
N PHE A 210 12.05 6.83 -3.17
CA PHE A 210 13.46 6.63 -3.48
C PHE A 210 13.63 5.78 -4.74
N PHE A 211 14.82 5.74 -5.30
CA PHE A 211 15.18 4.94 -6.48
C PHE A 211 16.69 4.62 -6.52
N GLY A 212 17.10 3.75 -7.46
CA GLY A 212 18.49 3.28 -7.62
C GLY A 212 18.84 2.06 -6.76
N GLU A 213 17.90 1.54 -5.97
CA GLU A 213 18.12 0.35 -5.15
C GLU A 213 18.34 -0.91 -5.98
N TYR A 214 17.77 -0.98 -7.18
CA TYR A 214 17.80 -2.19 -8.02
C TYR A 214 19.21 -2.50 -8.50
N GLY A 215 19.88 -1.56 -9.17
CA GLY A 215 21.23 -1.77 -9.68
C GLY A 215 22.24 -2.03 -8.57
N LEU A 216 22.03 -1.44 -7.39
CA LEU A 216 22.85 -1.68 -6.21
C LEU A 216 22.66 -3.10 -5.65
N LEU A 217 21.42 -3.56 -5.45
CA LEU A 217 21.15 -4.86 -4.82
C LEU A 217 21.31 -6.05 -5.76
N ARG A 218 20.92 -5.91 -7.02
CA ARG A 218 21.02 -6.99 -8.01
C ARG A 218 22.38 -7.02 -8.71
N SER A 219 23.18 -5.96 -8.61
CA SER A 219 24.39 -5.77 -9.43
C SER A 219 24.08 -5.96 -10.92
N GLN A 220 22.97 -5.36 -11.35
CA GLN A 220 22.43 -5.44 -12.71
C GLN A 220 22.18 -4.03 -13.27
N GLN A 221 21.84 -3.97 -14.55
CA GLN A 221 21.39 -2.75 -15.20
C GLN A 221 20.01 -2.31 -14.68
N GLU A 222 19.81 -1.00 -14.64
CA GLU A 222 18.57 -0.39 -14.17
C GLU A 222 17.42 -0.66 -15.14
N PRO A 223 16.25 -1.14 -14.66
CA PRO A 223 15.15 -1.60 -15.51
C PRO A 223 14.18 -0.47 -15.90
N LEU A 224 14.49 0.77 -15.50
CA LEU A 224 13.61 1.93 -15.58
C LEU A 224 14.46 3.19 -15.85
N THR A 225 13.88 4.12 -16.61
CA THR A 225 14.43 5.47 -16.77
C THR A 225 13.75 6.41 -15.78
N ILE A 226 14.55 7.24 -15.09
CA ILE A 226 14.08 8.24 -14.13
C ILE A 226 14.45 9.63 -14.65
N ARG A 227 13.45 10.50 -14.83
CA ARG A 227 13.63 11.86 -15.33
C ARG A 227 13.01 12.89 -14.39
N ASN A 228 13.74 13.99 -14.18
CA ASN A 228 13.23 15.15 -13.46
C ASN A 228 12.28 15.97 -14.34
N LEU A 229 11.06 16.26 -13.88
CA LEU A 229 10.07 17.07 -14.61
C LEU A 229 9.91 18.50 -14.06
N GLY A 230 10.72 18.92 -13.10
CA GLY A 230 10.61 20.26 -12.54
C GLY A 230 11.70 20.58 -11.52
N ARG A 231 11.40 21.43 -10.53
CA ARG A 231 12.31 21.64 -9.39
C ARG A 231 12.27 20.42 -8.48
N CYS A 232 13.38 19.70 -8.40
CA CYS A 232 13.53 18.52 -7.57
C CYS A 232 14.83 18.59 -6.76
N GLU A 233 14.73 18.20 -5.49
CA GLU A 233 15.87 18.05 -4.60
C GLU A 233 15.99 16.58 -4.20
N LEU A 234 17.19 16.04 -4.33
CA LEU A 234 17.52 14.67 -3.98
C LEU A 234 18.55 14.63 -2.86
N LEU A 235 18.44 13.59 -2.03
CA LEU A 235 19.52 13.14 -1.16
C LEU A 235 20.17 11.91 -1.81
N VAL A 236 21.45 12.02 -2.15
CA VAL A 236 22.22 10.97 -2.83
C VAL A 236 23.08 10.26 -1.81
N LEU A 237 22.97 8.93 -1.76
CA LEU A 237 23.79 8.06 -0.92
C LEU A 237 24.68 7.18 -1.81
N PRO A 238 26.01 7.22 -1.63
CA PRO A 238 26.94 6.38 -2.40
C PRO A 238 26.71 4.88 -2.20
N ARG A 239 27.09 4.09 -3.21
CA ARG A 239 27.01 2.61 -3.19
C ARG A 239 27.61 1.98 -1.94
N GLU A 240 28.82 2.37 -1.56
CA GLU A 240 29.54 1.81 -0.41
C GLU A 240 28.77 2.04 0.89
N SER A 241 28.31 3.28 1.10
CA SER A 241 27.49 3.68 2.24
C SER A 241 26.17 2.91 2.31
N PHE A 242 25.50 2.74 1.17
CA PHE A 242 24.27 1.96 1.07
C PHE A 242 24.50 0.50 1.46
N HIS A 243 25.51 -0.16 0.90
CA HIS A 243 25.81 -1.56 1.23
C HIS A 243 26.20 -1.76 2.69
N LYS A 244 27.05 -0.89 3.24
CA LYS A 244 27.50 -0.95 4.63
C LYS A 244 26.33 -0.91 5.63
N VAL A 245 25.29 -0.12 5.35
CA VAL A 245 24.09 -0.08 6.19
C VAL A 245 23.27 -1.36 6.06
N LEU A 246 23.17 -1.94 4.88
CA LEU A 246 22.41 -3.18 4.67
C LEU A 246 23.08 -4.43 5.23
N GLU A 247 24.41 -4.46 5.33
CA GLU A 247 25.17 -5.56 5.93
C GLU A 247 24.78 -5.80 7.39
N ASN A 248 24.50 -4.72 8.14
CA ASN A 248 24.18 -4.77 9.57
C ASN A 248 22.67 -4.70 9.85
N GLN A 249 21.82 -4.61 8.83
CA GLN A 249 20.38 -4.38 8.98
C GLN A 249 19.55 -5.36 8.13
N THR A 250 19.42 -6.61 8.60
CA THR A 250 18.70 -7.69 7.87
C THR A 250 17.27 -7.33 7.52
N MET A 251 16.54 -6.67 8.43
CA MET A 251 15.15 -6.27 8.18
C MET A 251 15.05 -5.22 7.07
N LEU A 252 15.94 -4.23 7.09
CA LEU A 252 16.01 -3.19 6.06
C LEU A 252 16.37 -3.78 4.69
N ARG A 253 17.32 -4.72 4.63
CA ARG A 253 17.62 -5.46 3.40
C ARG A 253 16.38 -6.17 2.87
N THR A 254 15.61 -6.80 3.75
CA THR A 254 14.35 -7.49 3.39
C THR A 254 13.29 -6.50 2.87
N GLN A 255 13.19 -5.30 3.45
CA GLN A 255 12.32 -4.25 2.95
C GLN A 255 12.67 -3.85 1.50
N PHE A 256 13.96 -3.63 1.21
CA PHE A 256 14.39 -3.31 -0.15
C PHE A 256 14.14 -4.45 -1.14
N GLU A 257 14.40 -5.70 -0.74
CA GLU A 257 14.08 -6.88 -1.54
C GLU A 257 12.59 -6.95 -1.88
N GLU A 258 11.70 -6.65 -0.93
CA GLU A 258 10.27 -6.58 -1.19
C GLU A 258 9.89 -5.45 -2.15
N ILE A 259 10.52 -4.29 -2.04
CA ILE A 259 10.28 -3.14 -2.93
C ILE A 259 10.75 -3.44 -4.35
N ILE A 260 11.93 -4.03 -4.54
CA ILE A 260 12.42 -4.47 -5.85
C ILE A 260 11.42 -5.44 -6.49
N LYS A 261 10.92 -6.41 -5.71
CA LYS A 261 9.88 -7.33 -6.18
C LYS A 261 8.61 -6.60 -6.61
N ILE A 262 8.21 -5.53 -5.92
CA ILE A 262 7.03 -4.73 -6.28
C ILE A 262 7.25 -3.99 -7.60
N ARG A 263 8.36 -3.27 -7.73
CA ARG A 263 8.62 -2.40 -8.89
C ARG A 263 8.85 -3.19 -10.18
N ASN A 264 9.50 -4.36 -10.07
CA ASN A 264 9.92 -5.15 -11.23
C ASN A 264 9.06 -6.37 -11.54
N ASN A 265 8.03 -6.66 -10.73
CA ASN A 265 7.23 -7.89 -10.85
C ASN A 265 8.10 -9.16 -10.85
N GLU A 266 9.20 -9.17 -10.09
CA GLU A 266 10.05 -10.36 -9.98
C GLU A 266 9.29 -11.51 -9.32
N THR A 267 9.56 -12.73 -9.81
CA THR A 267 8.93 -13.95 -9.31
C THR A 267 9.46 -14.35 -7.93
N TYR A 268 8.61 -15.01 -7.16
CA TYR A 268 8.83 -15.39 -5.78
C TYR A 268 9.88 -16.52 -5.65
N HIS A 269 11.08 -16.21 -5.13
CA HIS A 269 11.95 -17.21 -4.50
C HIS A 269 11.75 -17.22 -2.98
N ASN A 270 11.65 -18.42 -2.44
CA ASN A 270 10.86 -18.80 -1.28
C ASN A 270 11.67 -18.75 0.03
N ASP A 271 12.09 -17.57 0.51
CA ASP A 271 12.85 -17.44 1.78
C ASP A 271 12.21 -16.49 2.82
N LYS A 272 10.89 -16.31 2.80
CA LYS A 272 10.20 -15.48 3.81
C LYS A 272 10.00 -16.17 5.16
N ASN A 273 10.21 -17.48 5.25
CA ASN A 273 9.78 -18.27 6.41
C ASN A 273 10.71 -18.17 7.63
N ASN A 274 11.89 -17.56 7.49
CA ASN A 274 12.90 -17.56 8.57
C ASN A 274 13.10 -16.20 9.26
N ILE A 275 12.43 -15.12 8.82
CA ILE A 275 12.72 -13.76 9.33
C ILE A 275 11.72 -13.32 10.40
N ILE A 276 10.43 -13.60 10.21
CA ILE A 276 9.38 -13.30 11.19
C ILE A 276 8.51 -14.55 11.36
N PRO A 277 8.52 -15.18 12.55
CA PRO A 277 7.65 -16.31 12.84
C PRO A 277 6.17 -15.95 12.65
N HIS A 278 5.37 -16.89 12.15
CA HIS A 278 3.93 -16.69 11.97
C HIS A 278 3.20 -16.36 13.29
N SER A 279 3.72 -16.81 14.44
CA SER A 279 3.21 -16.52 15.78
C SER A 279 3.36 -15.05 16.20
N GLU A 280 4.33 -14.33 15.62
CA GLU A 280 4.63 -12.94 15.94
C GLU A 280 3.89 -11.96 15.01
N MET A 281 3.23 -12.45 13.96
CA MET A 281 2.53 -11.60 13.02
C MET A 281 1.23 -11.03 13.62
N PRO A 282 1.03 -9.71 13.61
CA PRO A 282 -0.18 -9.10 14.11
C PRO A 282 -1.40 -9.58 13.33
N LEU A 283 -2.55 -9.64 14.00
CA LEU A 283 -3.83 -9.91 13.36
C LEU A 283 -4.28 -8.67 12.58
N ILE A 284 -3.75 -8.53 11.37
CA ILE A 284 -4.23 -7.57 10.38
C ILE A 284 -5.38 -8.22 9.62
N GLU A 285 -6.54 -7.59 9.71
CA GLU A 285 -7.77 -8.01 9.04
C GLU A 285 -8.17 -6.98 7.97
N GLY A 286 -9.24 -7.21 7.20
CA GLY A 286 -9.78 -6.19 6.30
C GLY A 286 -10.63 -5.17 7.10
N GLY A 287 -10.49 -3.88 6.79
CA GLY A 287 -11.10 -2.78 7.56
C GLY A 287 -12.64 -2.72 7.60
N LYS A 288 -13.37 -3.60 6.90
CA LYS A 288 -14.84 -3.54 6.73
C LYS A 288 -15.59 -4.79 7.17
N LYS A 289 -15.25 -5.37 8.32
CA LYS A 289 -15.93 -6.59 8.82
C LYS A 289 -17.41 -6.44 9.19
N ARG A 290 -17.89 -5.26 9.61
CA ARG A 290 -19.17 -5.18 10.34
C ARG A 290 -20.45 -4.97 9.52
N LYS A 291 -20.40 -4.81 8.20
CA LYS A 291 -21.60 -4.46 7.40
C LYS A 291 -21.88 -5.34 6.18
N HIS A 292 -21.11 -6.40 5.95
CA HIS A 292 -21.28 -7.18 4.71
C HIS A 292 -22.62 -7.92 4.65
N TRP A 293 -23.15 -8.40 5.78
CA TRP A 293 -24.47 -9.03 5.86
C TRP A 293 -25.62 -8.06 5.59
N ILE A 294 -25.43 -6.75 5.76
CA ILE A 294 -26.50 -5.76 5.58
C ILE A 294 -27.01 -5.76 4.15
N ILE A 295 -26.10 -5.83 3.16
CA ILE A 295 -26.46 -5.86 1.74
C ILE A 295 -27.28 -7.11 1.44
N THR A 296 -26.87 -8.26 1.99
CA THR A 296 -27.57 -9.54 1.82
C THR A 296 -28.96 -9.49 2.47
N ILE A 297 -29.06 -9.06 3.73
CA ILE A 297 -30.32 -8.96 4.46
C ILE A 297 -31.28 -8.00 3.77
N ALA A 298 -30.80 -6.79 3.42
CA ALA A 298 -31.62 -5.80 2.72
C ALA A 298 -32.10 -6.32 1.36
N GLY A 299 -31.22 -6.97 0.59
CA GLY A 299 -31.55 -7.60 -0.69
C GLY A 299 -32.58 -8.70 -0.55
N THR A 300 -32.44 -9.59 0.44
CA THR A 300 -33.39 -10.69 0.70
C THR A 300 -34.76 -10.17 1.14
N ILE A 301 -34.81 -9.16 2.03
CA ILE A 301 -36.07 -8.54 2.44
C ILE A 301 -36.76 -7.92 1.23
N PHE A 302 -36.01 -7.16 0.41
CA PHE A 302 -36.55 -6.50 -0.76
C PHE A 302 -37.08 -7.50 -1.80
N TYR A 303 -36.32 -8.58 -2.08
CA TYR A 303 -36.78 -9.67 -2.93
C TYR A 303 -38.05 -10.34 -2.38
N SER A 304 -38.12 -10.58 -1.07
CA SER A 304 -39.30 -11.22 -0.44
C SER A 304 -40.56 -10.36 -0.58
N ILE A 305 -40.42 -9.03 -0.43
CA ILE A 305 -41.52 -8.09 -0.63
C ILE A 305 -41.99 -8.12 -2.08
N LEU A 306 -41.06 -8.11 -3.05
CA LEU A 306 -41.39 -8.16 -4.47
C LEU A 306 -42.04 -9.50 -4.88
N ALA A 307 -41.51 -10.62 -4.39
CA ALA A 307 -42.08 -11.94 -4.64
C ALA A 307 -43.51 -12.03 -4.09
N TYR A 308 -43.75 -11.54 -2.87
CA TYR A 308 -45.09 -11.46 -2.29
C TYR A 308 -46.03 -10.56 -3.10
N ALA A 309 -45.56 -9.37 -3.48
CA ALA A 309 -46.35 -8.42 -4.27
C ALA A 309 -46.69 -8.98 -5.65
N CYS A 310 -45.74 -9.66 -6.31
CA CYS A 310 -45.95 -10.34 -7.58
C CYS A 310 -47.08 -11.39 -7.48
N ILE A 311 -47.05 -12.26 -6.47
CA ILE A 311 -48.06 -13.30 -6.27
C ILE A 311 -49.43 -12.68 -5.93
N LYS A 312 -49.43 -11.64 -5.08
CA LYS A 312 -50.67 -11.00 -4.61
C LYS A 312 -51.39 -10.18 -5.69
N PHE A 313 -50.63 -9.48 -6.52
CA PHE A 313 -51.18 -8.54 -7.51
C PHE A 313 -51.19 -9.12 -8.93
N GLU A 314 -50.74 -10.37 -9.13
CA GLU A 314 -50.68 -11.06 -10.43
C GLU A 314 -50.08 -10.17 -11.52
N ASN A 315 -48.93 -9.54 -11.22
CA ASN A 315 -48.35 -8.50 -12.05
C ASN A 315 -47.00 -8.94 -12.64
N ASP A 316 -46.96 -9.10 -13.97
CA ASP A 316 -45.78 -9.55 -14.71
C ASP A 316 -44.59 -8.59 -14.60
N ILE A 317 -44.83 -7.28 -14.47
CA ILE A 317 -43.74 -6.31 -14.27
C ILE A 317 -43.07 -6.55 -12.93
N LEU A 318 -43.87 -6.84 -11.88
CA LEU A 318 -43.32 -7.20 -10.57
C LEU A 318 -42.58 -8.54 -10.62
N LEU A 319 -43.05 -9.50 -11.44
CA LEU A 319 -42.34 -10.76 -11.67
C LEU A 319 -40.96 -10.54 -12.30
N VAL A 320 -40.88 -9.73 -13.37
CA VAL A 320 -39.61 -9.39 -14.02
C VAL A 320 -38.66 -8.70 -13.04
N LEU A 321 -39.16 -7.75 -12.25
CA LEU A 321 -38.35 -7.09 -11.22
C LEU A 321 -37.85 -8.07 -10.16
N ALA A 322 -38.70 -8.99 -9.70
CA ALA A 322 -38.33 -10.03 -8.73
C ALA A 322 -37.26 -10.99 -9.29
N ILE A 323 -37.39 -11.38 -10.57
CA ILE A 323 -36.39 -12.21 -11.29
C ILE A 323 -35.04 -11.49 -11.33
N ILE A 324 -35.03 -10.22 -11.77
CA ILE A 324 -33.80 -9.44 -11.87
C ILE A 324 -33.16 -9.31 -10.48
N ILE A 325 -33.87 -8.78 -9.51
CA ILE A 325 -33.32 -8.50 -8.18
C ILE A 325 -32.86 -9.78 -7.49
N GLY A 326 -33.70 -10.82 -7.49
CA GLY A 326 -33.37 -12.12 -6.88
C GLY A 326 -32.10 -12.74 -7.47
N SER A 327 -31.88 -12.54 -8.78
CA SER A 327 -30.68 -13.04 -9.47
C SER A 327 -29.39 -12.33 -9.04
N PHE A 328 -29.43 -11.11 -8.50
CA PHE A 328 -28.23 -10.38 -8.07
C PHE A 328 -27.90 -10.52 -6.57
N VAL A 329 -28.88 -10.79 -5.70
CA VAL A 329 -28.68 -10.79 -4.24
C VAL A 329 -27.59 -11.79 -3.80
N GLY A 330 -27.70 -13.05 -4.23
CA GLY A 330 -26.73 -14.11 -3.92
C GLY A 330 -25.33 -13.82 -4.49
N PRO A 331 -25.21 -13.56 -5.81
CA PRO A 331 -23.96 -13.15 -6.45
C PRO A 331 -23.24 -11.99 -5.77
N ILE A 332 -23.94 -10.87 -5.51
CA ILE A 332 -23.35 -9.69 -4.88
C ILE A 332 -22.91 -10.01 -3.44
N ALA A 333 -23.71 -10.75 -2.68
CA ALA A 333 -23.36 -11.18 -1.33
C ALA A 333 -22.06 -11.99 -1.30
N PHE A 334 -21.89 -12.93 -2.24
CA PHE A 334 -20.69 -13.74 -2.34
C PHE A 334 -19.46 -12.91 -2.71
N VAL A 335 -19.56 -12.07 -3.75
CA VAL A 335 -18.44 -11.20 -4.16
C VAL A 335 -18.02 -10.29 -3.02
N ASN A 336 -18.98 -9.71 -2.29
CA ASN A 336 -18.72 -8.87 -1.12
C ASN A 336 -18.04 -9.68 0.01
N TYR A 337 -18.48 -10.92 0.27
CA TYR A 337 -17.85 -11.80 1.26
C TYR A 337 -16.38 -12.08 0.94
N VAL A 338 -16.05 -12.36 -0.33
CA VAL A 338 -14.66 -12.58 -0.75
C VAL A 338 -13.86 -11.26 -0.71
N HIS A 339 -14.46 -10.15 -1.15
CA HIS A 339 -13.82 -8.83 -1.18
C HIS A 339 -13.43 -8.31 0.21
N VAL A 340 -14.29 -8.46 1.22
CA VAL A 340 -14.01 -8.00 2.60
C VAL A 340 -12.82 -8.72 3.24
N LYS A 341 -12.44 -9.89 2.72
CA LYS A 341 -11.26 -10.63 3.16
C LYS A 341 -9.95 -10.15 2.53
N ASN A 342 -10.00 -9.42 1.43
CA ASN A 342 -8.83 -8.78 0.85
C ASN A 342 -8.40 -7.62 1.77
N ILE A 343 -7.22 -7.72 2.38
CA ILE A 343 -6.73 -6.72 3.34
C ILE A 343 -6.45 -5.41 2.64
N LEU A 344 -5.79 -5.48 1.48
CA LEU A 344 -5.37 -4.31 0.71
C LEU A 344 -6.51 -3.68 -0.08
N GLY A 345 -7.63 -4.38 -0.18
CA GLY A 345 -8.79 -3.99 -0.96
C GLY A 345 -8.52 -3.96 -2.47
N ASN A 346 -9.62 -3.84 -3.21
CA ASN A 346 -9.63 -3.59 -4.64
C ASN A 346 -10.54 -2.39 -4.93
N GLN A 347 -10.37 -1.79 -6.10
CA GLN A 347 -11.23 -0.70 -6.52
C GLN A 347 -12.63 -1.23 -6.86
N PRO A 348 -13.71 -0.72 -6.22
CA PRO A 348 -15.06 -1.22 -6.44
C PRO A 348 -15.51 -1.16 -7.90
N TYR A 349 -15.13 -0.11 -8.63
CA TYR A 349 -15.48 0.05 -10.04
C TYR A 349 -14.91 -1.07 -10.93
N ILE A 350 -13.73 -1.62 -10.60
CA ILE A 350 -13.13 -2.74 -11.35
C ILE A 350 -13.94 -4.02 -11.10
N ILE A 351 -14.34 -4.25 -9.85
CA ILE A 351 -15.17 -5.41 -9.47
C ILE A 351 -16.51 -5.34 -10.22
N MET A 352 -17.17 -4.17 -10.20
CA MET A 352 -18.42 -3.96 -10.93
C MET A 352 -18.25 -4.14 -12.44
N LEU A 353 -17.17 -3.62 -13.01
CA LEU A 353 -16.88 -3.77 -14.44
C LEU A 353 -16.72 -5.24 -14.81
N LEU A 354 -15.94 -6.02 -14.05
CA LEU A 354 -15.77 -7.45 -14.27
C LEU A 354 -17.08 -8.22 -14.13
N PHE A 355 -17.85 -7.90 -13.08
CA PHE A 355 -19.15 -8.52 -12.84
C PHE A 355 -20.07 -8.35 -14.06
N SER A 356 -20.17 -7.13 -14.60
CA SER A 356 -21.08 -6.85 -15.71
C SER A 356 -20.54 -7.30 -17.07
N LEU A 357 -19.27 -7.01 -17.38
CA LEU A 357 -18.71 -7.30 -18.70
C LEU A 357 -18.48 -8.80 -18.93
N THR A 358 -18.16 -9.58 -17.89
CA THR A 358 -18.05 -11.03 -18.05
C THR A 358 -19.39 -11.64 -18.46
N ALA A 359 -20.51 -11.16 -17.93
CA ALA A 359 -21.82 -11.62 -18.38
C ALA A 359 -22.10 -11.18 -19.84
N LEU A 360 -21.83 -9.91 -20.16
CA LEU A 360 -22.09 -9.35 -21.49
C LEU A 360 -21.30 -10.03 -22.61
N VAL A 361 -20.06 -10.45 -22.34
CA VAL A 361 -19.19 -11.08 -23.34
C VAL A 361 -19.24 -12.60 -23.23
N GLY A 362 -19.19 -13.13 -22.01
CA GLY A 362 -19.06 -14.56 -21.73
C GLY A 362 -20.32 -15.35 -22.09
N ILE A 363 -21.52 -14.83 -21.82
CA ILE A 363 -22.78 -15.55 -22.10
C ILE A 363 -23.01 -15.70 -23.60
N PRO A 364 -22.96 -14.64 -24.44
CA PRO A 364 -23.13 -14.80 -25.89
C PRO A 364 -22.06 -15.69 -26.50
N LEU A 365 -20.82 -15.60 -26.02
CA LEU A 365 -19.72 -16.46 -26.48
C LEU A 365 -19.98 -17.93 -26.12
N ALA A 366 -20.39 -18.22 -24.89
CA ALA A 366 -20.73 -19.57 -24.47
C ALA A 366 -21.88 -20.14 -25.31
N TYR A 367 -22.97 -19.38 -25.45
CA TYR A 367 -24.13 -19.79 -26.24
C TYR A 367 -23.78 -20.08 -27.72
N GLN A 368 -22.94 -19.23 -28.33
CA GLN A 368 -22.51 -19.43 -29.72
C GLN A 368 -21.64 -20.69 -29.88
N LEU A 369 -20.75 -20.97 -28.91
CA LEU A 369 -19.89 -22.14 -28.93
C LEU A 369 -20.67 -23.42 -28.61
N GLU A 370 -21.66 -23.36 -27.72
CA GLU A 370 -22.59 -24.45 -27.43
C GLU A 370 -23.51 -24.76 -28.61
N GLY A 371 -23.84 -23.77 -29.43
CA GLY A 371 -24.54 -23.99 -30.71
C GLY A 371 -23.78 -24.92 -31.67
N LEU A 372 -22.46 -25.08 -31.51
CA LEU A 372 -21.65 -26.05 -32.26
C LEU A 372 -21.72 -27.47 -31.67
N ASP A 373 -22.13 -27.61 -30.40
CA ASP A 373 -22.31 -28.89 -29.70
C ASP A 373 -23.56 -29.66 -30.16
N TYR A 374 -24.48 -28.98 -30.86
CA TYR A 374 -25.63 -29.63 -31.51
C TYR A 374 -25.20 -30.69 -32.56
N LEU A 375 -23.92 -30.69 -32.97
CA LEU A 375 -23.31 -31.69 -33.85
C LEU A 375 -22.71 -32.89 -33.09
N THR A 376 -22.59 -32.83 -31.75
CA THR A 376 -21.93 -33.83 -30.89
C THR A 376 -22.79 -34.31 -29.70
N SER A 377 -23.69 -35.26 -30.02
CA SER A 377 -23.96 -36.49 -29.24
C SER A 377 -25.15 -36.58 -28.27
N ASN A 378 -25.80 -37.74 -28.31
CA ASN A 378 -26.80 -38.27 -27.37
C ASN A 378 -26.22 -38.66 -25.98
N ASN A 379 -25.00 -38.22 -25.62
CA ASN A 379 -24.31 -38.64 -24.40
C ASN A 379 -24.27 -37.50 -23.37
N THR A 380 -24.99 -37.67 -22.26
CA THR A 380 -25.10 -36.71 -21.15
C THR A 380 -23.76 -36.38 -20.49
N TYR A 381 -22.79 -37.30 -20.52
CA TYR A 381 -21.44 -37.03 -20.03
C TYR A 381 -20.69 -36.07 -20.96
N ALA A 382 -20.78 -36.31 -22.28
CA ALA A 382 -20.10 -35.50 -23.28
C ALA A 382 -20.64 -34.07 -23.28
N SER A 383 -21.96 -33.89 -23.21
CA SER A 383 -22.56 -32.54 -23.14
C SER A 383 -22.14 -31.79 -21.88
N SER A 384 -22.18 -32.44 -20.71
CA SER A 384 -21.76 -31.82 -19.44
C SER A 384 -20.28 -31.37 -19.46
N LEU A 385 -19.41 -32.16 -20.08
CA LEU A 385 -18.00 -31.83 -20.23
C LEU A 385 -17.78 -30.68 -21.23
N ILE A 386 -18.49 -30.69 -22.36
CA ILE A 386 -18.39 -29.65 -23.39
C ILE A 386 -18.86 -28.30 -22.83
N THR A 387 -20.01 -28.26 -22.14
CA THR A 387 -20.47 -27.06 -21.42
C THR A 387 -19.41 -26.54 -20.45
N ALA A 388 -18.80 -27.39 -19.62
CA ALA A 388 -17.78 -26.97 -18.68
C ALA A 388 -16.51 -26.42 -19.38
N LEU A 389 -16.09 -27.06 -20.48
CA LEU A 389 -14.94 -26.63 -21.30
C LEU A 389 -15.20 -25.32 -22.06
N ILE A 390 -16.44 -24.98 -22.35
CA ILE A 390 -16.81 -23.73 -23.03
C ILE A 390 -16.98 -22.61 -22.01
N GLU A 391 -17.78 -22.85 -20.96
CA GLU A 391 -18.18 -21.79 -20.05
C GLU A 391 -17.05 -21.34 -19.10
N GLU A 392 -16.24 -22.26 -18.57
CA GLU A 392 -15.18 -21.83 -17.63
C GLU A 392 -14.13 -20.94 -18.33
N PRO A 393 -13.63 -21.27 -19.53
CA PRO A 393 -12.76 -20.35 -20.28
C PRO A 393 -13.43 -19.04 -20.69
N SER A 394 -14.73 -19.04 -21.05
CA SER A 394 -15.43 -17.81 -21.47
C SER A 394 -15.49 -16.77 -20.33
N LYS A 395 -15.62 -17.23 -19.08
CA LYS A 395 -15.59 -16.39 -17.86
C LYS A 395 -14.19 -15.78 -17.60
N LEU A 396 -13.12 -16.46 -18.02
CA LEU A 396 -11.74 -16.10 -17.70
C LEU A 396 -11.13 -15.05 -18.62
N LEU A 397 -11.64 -14.89 -19.85
CA LEU A 397 -11.04 -14.00 -20.87
C LEU A 397 -10.80 -12.57 -20.36
N LEU A 398 -11.84 -11.96 -19.78
CA LEU A 398 -11.76 -10.58 -19.28
C LEU A 398 -10.85 -10.48 -18.04
N VAL A 399 -10.86 -11.48 -17.17
CA VAL A 399 -10.01 -11.50 -15.97
C VAL A 399 -8.54 -11.64 -16.37
N ILE A 400 -8.21 -12.50 -17.35
CA ILE A 400 -6.86 -12.64 -17.91
C ILE A 400 -6.38 -11.32 -18.50
N TRP A 401 -7.23 -10.65 -19.29
CA TRP A 401 -6.91 -9.34 -19.85
C TRP A 401 -6.61 -8.31 -18.75
N LEU A 402 -7.41 -8.28 -17.68
CA LEU A 402 -7.19 -7.38 -16.56
C LEU A 402 -5.91 -7.71 -15.78
N ILE A 403 -5.67 -8.99 -15.48
CA ILE A 403 -4.47 -9.47 -14.79
C ILE A 403 -3.20 -9.08 -15.56
N LYS A 404 -3.24 -9.12 -16.89
CA LYS A 404 -2.14 -8.69 -17.77
C LYS A 404 -1.94 -7.18 -17.80
N ARG A 405 -3.02 -6.38 -17.79
CA ARG A 405 -2.95 -4.90 -17.88
C ARG A 405 -2.64 -4.22 -16.56
N LYS A 406 -3.36 -4.60 -15.50
CA LYS A 406 -3.12 -4.09 -14.14
C LYS A 406 -2.30 -5.14 -13.42
N ARG A 407 -1.09 -4.80 -13.00
CA ARG A 407 -0.15 -5.67 -12.25
C ARG A 407 -0.81 -6.19 -10.97
N THR A 408 -1.60 -7.26 -11.07
CA THR A 408 -2.35 -7.88 -9.98
C THR A 408 -1.42 -8.70 -9.11
N ARG A 409 -0.73 -8.00 -8.20
CA ARG A 409 0.35 -8.56 -7.39
C ARG A 409 -0.12 -9.68 -6.47
N PHE A 410 -1.27 -9.54 -5.81
CA PHE A 410 -1.66 -10.46 -4.74
C PHE A 410 -2.65 -11.51 -5.24
N LEU A 411 -2.51 -12.73 -4.72
CA LEU A 411 -3.42 -13.84 -5.00
C LEU A 411 -4.88 -13.45 -4.72
N MET A 412 -5.14 -12.71 -3.63
CA MET A 412 -6.48 -12.25 -3.29
C MET A 412 -7.10 -11.35 -4.37
N ASP A 413 -6.32 -10.57 -5.12
CA ASP A 413 -6.85 -9.77 -6.23
C ASP A 413 -7.45 -10.68 -7.29
N SER A 414 -6.71 -11.71 -7.70
CA SER A 414 -7.16 -12.68 -8.71
C SER A 414 -8.39 -13.46 -8.25
N VAL A 415 -8.46 -13.80 -6.96
CA VAL A 415 -9.60 -14.50 -6.35
C VAL A 415 -10.84 -13.61 -6.33
N VAL A 416 -10.73 -12.34 -5.93
CA VAL A 416 -11.84 -11.39 -5.94
C VAL A 416 -12.34 -11.14 -7.36
N TYR A 417 -11.42 -10.95 -8.31
CA TYR A 417 -11.77 -10.73 -9.72
C TYR A 417 -12.41 -11.96 -10.36
N GLY A 418 -11.93 -13.17 -10.07
CA GLY A 418 -12.55 -14.41 -10.53
C GLY A 418 -13.93 -14.65 -9.91
N ALA A 419 -14.08 -14.38 -8.60
CA ALA A 419 -15.37 -14.43 -7.94
C ALA A 419 -16.36 -13.45 -8.58
N ALA A 420 -15.94 -12.21 -8.87
CA ALA A 420 -16.78 -11.21 -9.53
C ALA A 420 -17.20 -11.64 -10.94
N ALA A 421 -16.26 -12.17 -11.74
CA ALA A 421 -16.52 -12.64 -13.09
C ALA A 421 -17.51 -13.82 -13.11
N GLY A 422 -17.26 -14.86 -12.30
CA GLY A 422 -18.13 -16.04 -12.25
C GLY A 422 -19.51 -15.73 -11.66
N MET A 423 -19.59 -14.85 -10.66
CA MET A 423 -20.87 -14.41 -10.08
C MET A 423 -21.65 -13.50 -11.03
N GLY A 424 -20.95 -12.68 -11.82
CA GLY A 424 -21.54 -11.90 -12.90
C GLY A 424 -22.21 -12.80 -13.94
N PHE A 425 -21.48 -13.80 -14.43
CA PHE A 425 -22.01 -14.80 -15.35
C PHE A 425 -23.26 -15.50 -14.76
N ALA A 426 -23.16 -16.02 -13.54
CA ALA A 426 -24.25 -16.73 -12.89
C ALA A 426 -25.50 -15.87 -12.66
N ALA A 427 -25.34 -14.58 -12.34
CA ALA A 427 -26.47 -13.66 -12.15
C ALA A 427 -27.29 -13.49 -13.43
N PHE A 428 -26.63 -13.24 -14.55
CA PHE A 428 -27.32 -13.04 -15.83
C PHE A 428 -27.87 -14.33 -16.41
N GLU A 429 -27.17 -15.44 -16.23
CA GLU A 429 -27.68 -16.77 -16.54
C GLU A 429 -28.96 -17.07 -15.74
N CYS A 430 -28.98 -16.75 -14.44
CA CYS A 430 -30.16 -16.88 -13.58
C CYS A 430 -31.37 -16.07 -14.08
N ILE A 431 -31.13 -14.87 -14.62
CA ILE A 431 -32.19 -14.06 -15.25
C ILE A 431 -32.80 -14.80 -16.44
N ILE A 432 -31.98 -15.38 -17.33
CA ILE A 432 -32.45 -16.14 -18.50
C ILE A 432 -33.34 -17.31 -18.06
N TYR A 433 -32.93 -18.07 -17.03
CA TYR A 433 -33.76 -19.15 -16.48
C TYR A 433 -35.07 -18.64 -15.88
N GLY A 434 -35.06 -17.51 -15.16
CA GLY A 434 -36.28 -16.90 -14.63
C GLY A 434 -37.24 -16.47 -15.74
N LEU A 435 -36.72 -15.81 -16.78
CA LEU A 435 -37.50 -15.34 -17.92
C LEU A 435 -38.13 -16.49 -18.71
N ASN A 436 -37.42 -17.59 -18.89
CA ASN A 436 -37.94 -18.80 -19.56
C ASN A 436 -39.09 -19.47 -18.81
N ASN A 437 -39.27 -19.18 -17.51
CA ASN A 437 -40.35 -19.73 -16.68
C ASN A 437 -41.43 -18.69 -16.34
N MET A 438 -41.46 -17.53 -17.01
CA MET A 438 -42.42 -16.45 -16.68
C MET A 438 -43.90 -16.86 -16.81
N HIS A 439 -44.20 -17.91 -17.57
CA HIS A 439 -45.55 -18.44 -17.70
C HIS A 439 -46.13 -18.97 -16.38
N ASP A 440 -45.27 -19.37 -15.44
CA ASP A 440 -45.64 -19.77 -14.07
C ASP A 440 -44.82 -18.95 -13.06
N PRO A 441 -45.42 -17.90 -12.46
CA PRO A 441 -44.73 -17.07 -11.47
C PRO A 441 -44.18 -17.86 -10.28
N GLY A 442 -44.87 -18.92 -9.85
CA GLY A 442 -44.43 -19.77 -8.75
C GLY A 442 -43.18 -20.57 -9.12
N GLN A 443 -43.18 -21.16 -10.31
CA GLN A 443 -42.02 -21.86 -10.85
C GLN A 443 -40.83 -20.90 -11.06
N ALA A 444 -41.04 -19.76 -11.71
CA ALA A 444 -40.01 -18.75 -11.93
C ALA A 444 -39.35 -18.31 -10.61
N LEU A 445 -40.16 -17.94 -9.60
CA LEU A 445 -39.64 -17.53 -8.29
C LEU A 445 -38.89 -18.67 -7.58
N SER A 446 -39.37 -19.92 -7.68
CA SER A 446 -38.71 -21.08 -7.09
C SER A 446 -37.33 -21.35 -7.71
N VAL A 447 -37.20 -21.19 -9.03
CA VAL A 447 -35.94 -21.35 -9.75
C VAL A 447 -34.94 -20.28 -9.30
N ILE A 448 -35.38 -19.03 -9.21
CA ILE A 448 -34.52 -17.92 -8.75
C ILE A 448 -34.06 -18.14 -7.31
N LEU A 449 -34.96 -18.55 -6.41
CA LEU A 449 -34.61 -18.82 -5.02
C LEU A 449 -33.60 -19.96 -4.89
N PHE A 450 -33.84 -21.08 -5.57
CA PHE A 450 -32.95 -22.25 -5.52
C PHE A 450 -31.58 -21.93 -6.10
N ARG A 451 -31.53 -21.25 -7.25
CA ARG A 451 -30.26 -20.82 -7.88
C ARG A 451 -29.53 -19.84 -6.99
N ALA A 452 -30.19 -18.83 -6.41
CA ALA A 452 -29.58 -17.85 -5.52
C ALA A 452 -28.95 -18.50 -4.27
N LEU A 453 -29.60 -19.52 -3.68
CA LEU A 453 -29.07 -20.28 -2.55
C LEU A 453 -27.86 -21.14 -2.92
N LEU A 454 -27.88 -21.73 -4.12
CA LEU A 454 -26.81 -22.62 -4.57
C LEU A 454 -25.64 -21.89 -5.25
N THR A 455 -25.82 -20.64 -5.67
CA THR A 455 -24.80 -19.89 -6.43
C THR A 455 -23.42 -19.86 -5.74
N PRO A 456 -23.29 -19.65 -4.41
CA PRO A 456 -21.99 -19.66 -3.72
C PRO A 456 -21.16 -20.93 -3.91
N PHE A 457 -21.80 -22.06 -4.24
CA PHE A 457 -21.16 -23.36 -4.38
C PHE A 457 -20.70 -23.67 -5.81
N GLY A 458 -21.06 -22.83 -6.78
CA GLY A 458 -20.78 -23.03 -8.21
C GLY A 458 -19.88 -21.96 -8.82
N HIS A 459 -20.28 -21.47 -10.01
CA HIS A 459 -19.56 -20.56 -10.91
C HIS A 459 -18.53 -19.63 -10.25
N GLY A 460 -18.93 -18.76 -9.31
CA GLY A 460 -18.01 -17.80 -8.69
C GLY A 460 -16.86 -18.45 -7.90
N THR A 461 -17.09 -19.62 -7.33
CA THR A 461 -16.04 -20.39 -6.62
C THR A 461 -15.05 -21.02 -7.60
N TRP A 462 -15.53 -21.68 -8.66
CA TRP A 462 -14.65 -22.32 -9.64
C TRP A 462 -13.85 -21.31 -10.46
N THR A 463 -14.50 -20.23 -10.91
CA THR A 463 -13.80 -19.15 -11.61
C THR A 463 -12.75 -18.50 -10.72
N ALA A 464 -13.00 -18.33 -9.41
CA ALA A 464 -11.98 -17.84 -8.46
C ALA A 464 -10.80 -18.81 -8.26
N ILE A 465 -11.04 -20.12 -8.30
CA ILE A 465 -10.00 -21.16 -8.25
C ILE A 465 -9.16 -21.13 -9.54
N ALA A 466 -9.81 -21.04 -10.70
CA ALA A 466 -9.12 -20.98 -11.99
C ALA A 466 -8.28 -19.70 -12.14
N THR A 467 -8.79 -18.54 -11.72
CA THR A 467 -8.01 -17.28 -11.73
C THR A 467 -6.85 -17.30 -10.77
N ALA A 468 -6.98 -17.96 -9.62
CA ALA A 468 -5.85 -18.25 -8.74
C ALA A 468 -4.77 -19.10 -9.44
N GLY A 469 -5.17 -20.08 -10.27
CA GLY A 469 -4.26 -20.82 -11.14
C GLY A 469 -3.52 -19.93 -12.14
N ILE A 470 -4.25 -19.09 -12.88
CA ILE A 470 -3.68 -18.14 -13.84
C ILE A 470 -2.68 -17.19 -13.17
N TRP A 471 -2.99 -16.74 -11.96
CA TRP A 471 -2.09 -15.90 -11.17
C TRP A 471 -0.75 -16.61 -10.88
N GLN A 472 -0.77 -17.92 -10.56
CA GLN A 472 0.45 -18.71 -10.36
C GLN A 472 1.31 -18.80 -11.62
N LEU A 473 0.70 -18.91 -12.80
CA LEU A 473 1.42 -18.91 -14.07
C LEU A 473 2.07 -17.54 -14.33
N TYR A 474 1.32 -16.45 -14.17
CA TYR A 474 1.79 -15.13 -14.56
C TYR A 474 2.87 -14.59 -13.62
N LEU A 475 2.68 -14.71 -12.30
CA LEU A 475 3.58 -14.14 -11.29
C LEU A 475 4.58 -15.10 -10.66
N ASN A 476 4.33 -16.41 -10.68
CA ASN A 476 5.25 -17.39 -10.09
C ASN A 476 5.84 -18.37 -11.12
N LYS A 477 5.45 -18.26 -12.40
CA LYS A 477 5.84 -19.19 -13.48
C LYS A 477 5.55 -20.67 -13.17
N ARG A 478 4.56 -20.95 -12.31
CA ARG A 478 4.20 -22.32 -11.90
C ARG A 478 3.14 -22.90 -12.85
N PHE A 479 3.58 -23.35 -14.02
CA PHE A 479 2.70 -23.91 -15.04
C PHE A 479 1.87 -25.09 -14.54
N LEU A 480 2.50 -26.07 -13.87
CA LEU A 480 1.81 -27.26 -13.37
C LEU A 480 0.66 -26.91 -12.42
N LEU A 481 0.90 -25.99 -11.48
CA LEU A 481 -0.13 -25.58 -10.51
C LEU A 481 -1.27 -24.81 -11.19
N CYS A 482 -0.97 -24.01 -12.22
CA CYS A 482 -1.99 -23.35 -13.02
C CYS A 482 -2.89 -24.38 -13.72
N SER A 483 -2.30 -25.34 -14.43
CA SER A 483 -3.03 -26.38 -15.16
C SER A 483 -3.92 -27.20 -14.22
N VAL A 484 -3.38 -27.63 -13.07
CA VAL A 484 -4.14 -28.39 -12.07
C VAL A 484 -5.35 -27.61 -11.57
N LEU A 485 -5.21 -26.33 -11.22
CA LEU A 485 -6.33 -25.53 -10.70
C LEU A 485 -7.41 -25.25 -11.74
N ILE A 486 -7.04 -25.09 -13.02
CA ILE A 486 -8.01 -24.93 -14.12
C ILE A 486 -8.75 -26.24 -14.37
N ILE A 487 -8.04 -27.38 -14.42
CA ILE A 487 -8.65 -28.70 -14.60
C ILE A 487 -9.63 -28.98 -13.45
N ILE A 488 -9.24 -28.74 -12.20
CA ILE A 488 -10.12 -28.90 -11.04
C ILE A 488 -11.40 -28.04 -11.18
N ALA A 489 -11.29 -26.79 -11.64
CA ALA A 489 -12.46 -25.94 -11.83
C ALA A 489 -13.43 -26.51 -12.89
N ILE A 490 -12.89 -27.00 -14.02
CA ILE A 490 -13.67 -27.61 -15.10
C ILE A 490 -14.31 -28.93 -14.63
N GLU A 491 -13.58 -29.79 -13.92
CA GLU A 491 -14.09 -31.04 -13.39
C GLU A 491 -15.20 -30.82 -12.35
N LEU A 492 -15.03 -29.87 -11.44
CA LEU A 492 -16.06 -29.53 -10.46
C LEU A 492 -17.33 -29.02 -11.13
N HIS A 493 -17.21 -28.21 -12.19
CA HIS A 493 -18.35 -27.75 -12.96
C HIS A 493 -19.02 -28.91 -13.73
N MET A 494 -18.25 -29.75 -14.41
CA MET A 494 -18.77 -30.93 -15.11
C MET A 494 -19.55 -31.85 -14.15
N VAL A 495 -18.99 -32.14 -12.98
CA VAL A 495 -19.63 -33.01 -11.97
C VAL A 495 -20.86 -32.34 -11.34
N TRP A 496 -20.92 -31.01 -11.32
CA TRP A 496 -22.14 -30.30 -10.89
C TRP A 496 -23.29 -30.48 -11.88
N ASN A 497 -23.02 -30.42 -13.18
CA ASN A 497 -24.03 -30.59 -14.23
C ASN A 497 -24.42 -32.06 -14.46
N LEU A 498 -23.49 -32.98 -14.23
CA LEU A 498 -23.70 -34.41 -14.45
C LEU A 498 -24.59 -35.03 -13.36
N GLN A 499 -25.63 -35.76 -13.75
CA GLN A 499 -26.45 -36.52 -12.81
C GLN A 499 -25.86 -37.91 -12.55
N LEU A 500 -24.88 -38.02 -11.63
CA LEU A 500 -24.20 -39.28 -11.31
C LEU A 500 -25.04 -40.21 -10.41
N ILE A 501 -25.83 -39.63 -9.52
CA ILE A 501 -26.67 -40.36 -8.55
C ILE A 501 -28.15 -40.22 -8.96
N SER A 502 -28.98 -41.19 -8.58
CA SER A 502 -30.43 -41.16 -8.80
C SER A 502 -31.04 -39.79 -8.43
N SER A 503 -32.08 -39.37 -9.16
CA SER A 503 -32.72 -38.04 -9.02
C SER A 503 -33.06 -37.65 -7.57
N LYS A 504 -33.42 -38.62 -6.72
CA LYS A 504 -33.72 -38.41 -5.30
C LYS A 504 -32.53 -37.92 -4.46
N PHE A 505 -31.30 -38.20 -4.88
CA PHE A 505 -30.07 -37.87 -4.14
C PHE A 505 -29.18 -36.86 -4.86
N HIS A 506 -29.61 -36.31 -6.00
CA HIS A 506 -28.80 -35.36 -6.78
C HIS A 506 -28.41 -34.11 -5.96
N ILE A 507 -29.28 -33.65 -5.06
CA ILE A 507 -28.98 -32.53 -4.14
C ILE A 507 -27.78 -32.86 -3.23
N LEU A 508 -27.63 -34.11 -2.76
CA LEU A 508 -26.48 -34.52 -1.94
C LEU A 508 -25.17 -34.44 -2.74
N GLN A 509 -25.20 -34.81 -4.01
CA GLN A 509 -24.06 -34.67 -4.92
C GLN A 509 -23.68 -33.19 -5.09
N MET A 510 -24.64 -32.32 -5.37
CA MET A 510 -24.40 -30.87 -5.51
C MET A 510 -23.81 -30.28 -4.23
N LEU A 511 -24.34 -30.66 -3.06
CA LEU A 511 -23.81 -30.23 -1.77
C LEU A 511 -22.38 -30.72 -1.54
N ALA A 512 -22.07 -31.97 -1.90
CA ALA A 512 -20.71 -32.52 -1.78
C ALA A 512 -19.71 -31.75 -2.66
N VAL A 513 -20.05 -31.50 -3.93
CA VAL A 513 -19.25 -30.67 -4.85
C VAL A 513 -19.07 -29.26 -4.28
N GLY A 514 -20.14 -28.67 -3.75
CA GLY A 514 -20.11 -27.35 -3.12
C GLY A 514 -19.17 -27.26 -1.91
N VAL A 515 -19.19 -28.27 -1.04
CA VAL A 515 -18.31 -28.35 0.14
C VAL A 515 -16.84 -28.45 -0.28
N ILE A 516 -16.53 -29.31 -1.26
CA ILE A 516 -15.17 -29.45 -1.80
C ILE A 516 -14.70 -28.12 -2.40
N SER A 517 -15.55 -27.49 -3.21
CA SER A 517 -15.28 -26.22 -3.88
C SER A 517 -14.98 -25.10 -2.88
N LEU A 518 -15.81 -24.95 -1.83
CA LEU A 518 -15.60 -23.95 -0.79
C LEU A 518 -14.39 -24.24 0.10
N PHE A 519 -14.08 -25.51 0.37
CA PHE A 519 -12.87 -25.88 1.10
C PHE A 519 -11.61 -25.47 0.32
N LEU A 520 -11.56 -25.78 -0.98
CA LEU A 520 -10.47 -25.37 -1.86
C LEU A 520 -10.35 -23.84 -1.91
N LEU A 521 -11.45 -23.12 -2.15
CA LEU A 521 -11.43 -21.66 -2.16
C LEU A 521 -10.98 -21.08 -0.81
N ARG A 522 -11.40 -21.67 0.31
CA ARG A 522 -11.00 -21.22 1.65
C ARG A 522 -9.49 -21.38 1.88
N THR A 523 -8.87 -22.45 1.39
CA THR A 523 -7.41 -22.63 1.51
C THR A 523 -6.65 -21.61 0.67
N ILE A 524 -7.10 -21.35 -0.56
CA ILE A 524 -6.54 -20.31 -1.44
C ILE A 524 -6.66 -18.92 -0.81
N ILE A 525 -7.85 -18.58 -0.28
CA ILE A 525 -8.08 -17.29 0.42
C ILE A 525 -7.15 -17.16 1.63
N ARG A 526 -7.03 -18.19 2.47
CA ARG A 526 -6.12 -18.16 3.64
C ARG A 526 -4.68 -17.89 3.23
N LYS A 527 -4.22 -18.53 2.16
CA LYS A 527 -2.88 -18.30 1.60
C LYS A 527 -2.73 -16.86 1.11
N GLY A 528 -3.69 -16.36 0.34
CA GLY A 528 -3.66 -14.99 -0.18
C GLY A 528 -3.62 -13.93 0.92
N ILE A 529 -4.43 -14.07 1.97
CA ILE A 529 -4.44 -13.20 3.15
C ILE A 529 -3.08 -13.23 3.86
N SER A 530 -2.49 -14.42 4.01
CA SER A 530 -1.17 -14.57 4.62
C SER A 530 -0.10 -13.84 3.80
N ASP A 531 -0.14 -13.93 2.47
CA ASP A 531 0.84 -13.28 1.59
C ASP A 531 0.75 -11.75 1.64
N GLU A 532 -0.48 -11.20 1.71
CA GLU A 532 -0.71 -9.77 1.93
C GLU A 532 -0.19 -9.32 3.29
N ARG A 533 -0.56 -10.03 4.36
CA ARG A 533 -0.13 -9.70 5.73
C ARG A 533 1.38 -9.70 5.86
N LYS A 534 2.05 -10.73 5.32
CA LYS A 534 3.51 -10.80 5.28
C LYS A 534 4.09 -9.56 4.60
N SER A 535 3.57 -9.21 3.42
CA SER A 535 4.09 -8.08 2.65
C SER A 535 3.86 -6.73 3.34
N ILE A 536 2.73 -6.55 4.02
CA ILE A 536 2.45 -5.36 4.84
C ILE A 536 3.49 -5.23 5.97
N VAL A 537 3.67 -6.30 6.77
CA VAL A 537 4.58 -6.30 7.92
C VAL A 537 6.03 -6.17 7.50
N PHE A 538 6.44 -6.83 6.41
CA PHE A 538 7.82 -6.71 5.92
C PHE A 538 8.18 -5.28 5.56
N LEU A 539 7.29 -4.56 4.87
CA LEU A 539 7.54 -3.16 4.53
C LEU A 539 7.35 -2.20 5.71
N ASN A 540 6.53 -2.58 6.68
CA ASN A 540 6.11 -1.73 7.79
C ASN A 540 6.31 -2.48 9.13
N PRO A 541 7.56 -2.76 9.53
CA PRO A 541 7.89 -3.52 10.74
C PRO A 541 7.32 -2.92 12.03
N GLU A 542 7.09 -1.61 12.05
CA GLU A 542 6.48 -0.88 13.16
C GLU A 542 5.10 -1.42 13.56
N LEU A 543 4.38 -2.02 12.61
CA LEU A 543 3.06 -2.62 12.88
C LEU A 543 3.14 -3.83 13.81
N LEU A 544 4.31 -4.45 13.98
CA LEU A 544 4.53 -5.52 14.97
C LEU A 544 4.29 -5.05 16.40
N LYS A 545 4.49 -3.76 16.69
CA LYS A 545 4.32 -3.19 18.04
C LYS A 545 2.87 -2.79 18.36
N VAL A 546 1.99 -2.79 17.36
CA VAL A 546 0.61 -2.32 17.53
C VAL A 546 -0.26 -3.47 18.05
N GLN A 547 -0.85 -3.27 19.22
CA GLN A 547 -1.82 -4.18 19.80
C GLN A 547 -3.25 -3.67 19.55
N GLY A 548 -4.14 -4.54 19.06
CA GLY A 548 -5.56 -4.23 18.88
C GLY A 548 -5.98 -3.98 17.44
N SER A 549 -7.12 -3.30 17.26
CA SER A 549 -7.71 -3.03 15.94
C SER A 549 -7.02 -1.88 15.23
N PHE A 550 -6.70 -2.05 13.95
CA PHE A 550 -6.13 -1.00 13.11
C PHE A 550 -7.21 -0.05 12.59
N THR A 551 -6.89 1.25 12.55
CA THR A 551 -7.52 2.19 11.63
C THR A 551 -6.88 2.05 10.24
N TYR A 552 -7.56 2.48 9.18
CA TYR A 552 -7.07 2.31 7.80
C TYR A 552 -6.97 3.64 7.08
N MET A 553 -5.95 3.76 6.22
CA MET A 553 -5.76 4.86 5.29
C MET A 553 -5.63 4.33 3.86
N LYS A 554 -5.87 5.18 2.86
CA LYS A 554 -5.73 4.81 1.45
C LYS A 554 -4.40 5.30 0.89
N CYS A 555 -3.71 4.45 0.14
CA CYS A 555 -2.53 4.85 -0.61
C CYS A 555 -2.89 5.92 -1.65
N ASN A 556 -2.11 7.01 -1.71
CA ASN A 556 -2.37 8.16 -2.58
C ASN A 556 -2.28 7.80 -4.07
N ASN A 557 -1.49 6.78 -4.41
CA ASN A 557 -1.27 6.35 -5.80
C ASN A 557 -2.20 5.20 -6.22
N CYS A 558 -2.11 4.04 -5.57
CA CYS A 558 -2.87 2.85 -5.99
C CYS A 558 -4.21 2.68 -5.26
N LEU A 559 -4.55 3.57 -4.32
CA LEU A 559 -5.80 3.57 -3.56
C LEU A 559 -6.07 2.28 -2.75
N SER A 560 -5.03 1.48 -2.47
CA SER A 560 -5.11 0.32 -1.56
C SER A 560 -5.39 0.77 -0.14
N GLU A 561 -6.18 -0.01 0.60
CA GLU A 561 -6.44 0.18 2.02
C GLU A 561 -5.28 -0.42 2.84
N LEU A 562 -4.72 0.36 3.76
CA LEU A 562 -3.56 -0.03 4.57
C LEU A 562 -3.77 0.32 6.03
N PRO A 563 -3.27 -0.49 6.98
CA PRO A 563 -3.25 -0.11 8.39
C PRO A 563 -2.55 1.24 8.58
N PHE A 564 -3.17 2.12 9.36
CA PHE A 564 -2.53 3.37 9.78
C PHE A 564 -1.23 3.07 10.53
N GLY A 565 -0.19 3.86 10.26
CA GLY A 565 1.19 3.54 10.67
C GLY A 565 2.04 2.93 9.55
N SER A 566 1.44 2.52 8.42
CA SER A 566 2.19 2.03 7.25
C SER A 566 2.90 3.19 6.54
N HIS A 567 4.22 3.13 6.41
CA HIS A 567 5.03 4.13 5.69
C HIS A 567 5.19 3.80 4.20
N TYR A 568 5.13 2.54 3.79
CA TYR A 568 5.25 2.12 2.39
C TYR A 568 4.12 1.18 1.97
N CYS A 569 3.59 1.41 0.76
CA CYS A 569 2.53 0.59 0.21
C CYS A 569 3.05 -0.74 -0.35
N PRO A 570 2.56 -1.91 0.08
CA PRO A 570 2.97 -3.22 -0.43
C PRO A 570 2.46 -3.55 -1.84
N ARG A 571 1.59 -2.71 -2.41
CA ARG A 571 1.09 -2.88 -3.78
C ARG A 571 1.92 -2.08 -4.81
N CYS A 572 2.32 -0.86 -4.49
CA CYS A 572 3.07 0.01 -5.41
C CYS A 572 4.46 0.45 -4.92
N ALA A 573 4.86 0.07 -3.70
CA ALA A 573 6.15 0.42 -3.09
C ALA A 573 6.43 1.92 -2.95
N GLN A 574 5.40 2.75 -2.98
CA GLN A 574 5.52 4.18 -2.75
C GLN A 574 5.29 4.52 -1.29
N ALA A 575 5.90 5.62 -0.86
CA ALA A 575 5.72 6.19 0.46
C ALA A 575 4.26 6.63 0.65
N MET A 576 3.71 6.31 1.81
CA MET A 576 2.38 6.73 2.25
C MET A 576 2.44 8.18 2.72
N ARG A 577 1.40 8.96 2.41
CA ARG A 577 1.33 10.38 2.74
C ARG A 577 -0.06 10.75 3.23
N VAL A 578 -0.17 11.60 4.24
CA VAL A 578 -1.45 12.26 4.53
C VAL A 578 -1.80 13.14 3.33
N LYS A 579 -3.06 13.14 2.90
CA LYS A 579 -3.53 14.17 1.98
C LYS A 579 -3.55 15.48 2.77
N GLU A 580 -2.66 16.40 2.43
CA GLU A 580 -2.70 17.78 2.95
C GLU A 580 -4.06 18.44 2.68
#